data_AF-A0AAW6ELQ3-F1
#
_entry.id   AF-A0AAW6ELQ3-F1
#
_cell.length_a   1.000
_cell.length_b   1.000
_cell.length_c   1.000
_cell.angle_alpha   90.00
_cell.angle_beta   90.00
_cell.angle_gamma   90.00
#
_symmetry.space_group_name_H-M   'P 1'
#
loop_
_entity.id
_entity.type
_entity.pdbx_description
1 polymer ?
#
loop_
_entity_poly.entity_id
_entity_poly.type
_entity_poly.pdbx_seq_one_letter_code
_entity_poly.pdbx_strand_id
1 'polypeptide(L)'
;MKQKKFMTFSCIVFSAVIFLTSCGENKPQSDLSAVDSVSNMPESTVSKPSSEFKNITVETEKYENEQLTFTYEGKSYTLPLSRDNFKDDIVYYPGSKLHSEQIINNKLGEKVTAVLTVDDGITKIKLCDVIGQNGKVFSNSGGICTMTRTGGSACEFTDPQRTLKADLNDLIVYQEINYPDEVDDVVYVGYLFKDNNFILNQLYVAEYDENGEKNYEEQLNRDLPSFFGTVQTIGDNTAEIKLTDKKTV
;
A
#
# COMPACT_ATOMS: atom_id res chain seq x y z
N MET A 1 -33.54 12.43 32.36
CA MET A 1 -33.62 13.90 32.17
C MET A 1 -32.69 14.59 33.16
N LYS A 2 -31.58 15.16 32.68
CA LYS A 2 -30.88 16.32 33.25
C LYS A 2 -29.87 16.81 32.20
N GLN A 3 -30.30 17.82 31.43
CA GLN A 3 -29.48 18.58 30.51
C GLN A 3 -28.31 19.23 31.26
N LYS A 4 -27.11 19.20 30.69
CA LYS A 4 -26.08 20.21 30.95
C LYS A 4 -25.38 20.62 29.65
N LYS A 5 -25.86 21.76 29.15
CA LYS A 5 -25.20 22.89 28.48
C LYS A 5 -23.97 22.61 27.62
N PHE A 6 -24.15 22.88 26.32
CA PHE A 6 -23.15 23.33 25.36
C PHE A 6 -22.20 24.38 25.94
N MET A 7 -20.92 24.23 25.62
CA MET A 7 -19.96 25.33 25.60
C MET A 7 -19.09 25.17 24.36
N THR A 8 -19.40 25.96 23.34
CA THR A 8 -18.62 26.09 22.10
C THR A 8 -17.37 26.91 22.40
N PHE A 9 -16.19 26.39 22.09
CA PHE A 9 -14.96 27.19 21.98
C PHE A 9 -14.42 27.05 20.56
N SER A 10 -14.59 28.11 19.76
CA SER A 10 -13.85 28.33 18.53
C SER A 10 -12.41 28.73 18.88
N CYS A 11 -11.45 27.92 18.46
CA CYS A 11 -10.06 28.35 18.32
C CYS A 11 -9.63 28.07 16.88
N ILE A 12 -9.58 29.14 16.08
CA ILE A 12 -8.94 29.16 14.77
C ILE A 12 -7.43 29.21 15.04
N VAL A 13 -6.70 28.16 14.65
CA VAL A 13 -5.23 28.18 14.64
C VAL A 13 -4.77 28.20 13.19
N PHE A 14 -4.26 29.36 12.77
CA PHE A 14 -3.46 29.52 11.56
C PHE A 14 -2.03 29.07 11.87
N SER A 15 -1.52 28.06 11.18
CA SER A 15 -0.08 27.75 11.16
C SER A 15 0.41 27.61 9.72
N ALA A 16 1.38 28.46 9.41
CA ALA A 16 1.91 28.75 8.10
C ALA A 16 2.72 27.60 7.49
N VAL A 17 2.61 27.46 6.18
CA VAL A 17 3.47 26.63 5.34
C VAL A 17 4.83 27.31 5.21
N ILE A 18 5.91 26.64 5.63
CA ILE A 18 7.28 27.07 5.32
C ILE A 18 7.82 26.14 4.23
N PHE A 19 7.98 26.68 3.02
CA PHE A 19 8.79 26.07 1.96
C PHE A 19 10.26 26.44 2.18
N LEU A 20 11.12 25.45 2.40
CA LEU A 20 12.58 25.62 2.28
C LEU A 20 13.03 25.04 0.95
N THR A 21 13.18 25.91 -0.05
CA THR A 21 14.06 25.68 -1.18
C THR A 21 15.49 26.05 -0.76
N SER A 22 16.43 25.11 -0.84
CA SER A 22 17.85 25.46 -0.86
C SER A 22 18.49 24.97 -2.17
N CYS A 23 18.53 25.87 -3.15
CA CYS A 23 19.60 25.88 -4.13
C CYS A 23 20.85 26.44 -3.46
N GLY A 24 21.99 25.80 -3.64
CA GLY A 24 23.26 26.26 -3.10
C GLY A 24 24.41 25.45 -3.66
N GLU A 25 24.75 25.70 -4.92
CA GLU A 25 26.09 25.43 -5.44
C GLU A 25 27.11 26.13 -4.54
N ASN A 26 28.19 25.44 -4.17
CA ASN A 26 29.45 26.07 -3.82
C ASN A 26 30.59 25.12 -4.15
N LYS A 27 31.31 25.44 -5.23
CA LYS A 27 32.67 25.01 -5.49
C LYS A 27 33.60 25.96 -4.73
N PRO A 28 34.73 25.46 -4.21
CA PRO A 28 35.96 26.22 -4.33
C PRO A 28 37.06 25.41 -5.03
N GLN A 29 37.75 26.11 -5.92
CA GLN A 29 38.96 25.74 -6.63
C GLN A 29 40.18 26.22 -5.83
N SER A 30 41.24 25.39 -5.78
CA SER A 30 42.68 25.72 -5.72
C SER A 30 43.43 24.61 -4.96
N ASP A 31 44.64 24.16 -5.25
CA ASP A 31 45.51 24.10 -6.43
C ASP A 31 46.77 23.33 -5.95
N LEU A 32 47.50 22.68 -6.88
CA LEU A 32 48.90 22.19 -6.76
C LEU A 32 49.14 20.93 -5.88
N SER A 33 49.95 19.92 -6.24
CA SER A 33 51.06 19.82 -7.21
C SER A 33 51.39 18.35 -7.58
N ALA A 34 51.66 18.13 -8.87
CA ALA A 34 52.62 17.21 -9.53
C ALA A 34 53.03 15.87 -8.89
N VAL A 35 52.84 14.76 -9.64
CA VAL A 35 53.93 13.83 -10.07
C VAL A 35 53.55 13.20 -11.42
N ASP A 36 54.42 13.35 -12.42
CA ASP A 36 54.37 12.71 -13.73
C ASP A 36 54.51 11.18 -13.66
N SER A 37 53.78 10.46 -14.51
CA SER A 37 54.26 9.21 -15.13
C SER A 37 53.39 8.86 -16.34
N VAL A 38 53.94 9.11 -17.53
CA VAL A 38 53.42 8.64 -18.82
C VAL A 38 53.58 7.13 -18.91
N SER A 39 52.49 6.43 -19.21
CA SER A 39 52.51 5.02 -19.65
C SER A 39 51.51 4.88 -20.79
N ASN A 40 52.04 4.91 -22.03
CA ASN A 40 51.29 4.56 -23.23
C ASN A 40 50.90 3.08 -23.19
N MET A 41 49.61 2.80 -23.00
CA MET A 41 48.99 1.54 -23.40
C MET A 41 47.77 1.88 -24.27
N PRO A 42 47.53 1.15 -25.38
CA PRO A 42 46.33 1.34 -26.16
C PRO A 42 45.13 0.96 -25.29
N GLU A 43 44.22 1.90 -25.06
CA GLU A 43 42.91 1.63 -24.48
C GLU A 43 42.18 0.66 -25.40
N SER A 44 42.15 -0.61 -24.96
CA SER A 44 41.15 -1.56 -25.41
C SER A 44 39.79 -0.94 -25.13
N THR A 45 39.06 -0.58 -26.19
CA THR A 45 37.63 -0.31 -26.12
C THR A 45 36.91 -1.62 -25.79
N VAL A 46 37.00 -2.01 -24.52
CA VAL A 46 35.98 -2.85 -23.90
C VAL A 46 34.77 -1.93 -23.80
N SER A 47 33.83 -2.08 -24.74
CA SER A 47 32.49 -1.55 -24.56
C SER A 47 32.00 -2.04 -23.20
N LYS A 48 31.97 -1.12 -22.24
CA LYS A 48 31.25 -1.32 -20.98
C LYS A 48 29.85 -1.81 -21.40
N PRO A 49 29.37 -2.98 -20.95
CA PRO A 49 27.95 -3.24 -21.09
C PRO A 49 27.29 -2.22 -20.16
N SER A 50 26.83 -1.11 -20.71
CA SER A 50 25.83 -0.30 -20.02
C SER A 50 24.59 -1.19 -20.00
N SER A 51 24.46 -2.02 -18.96
CA SER A 51 23.13 -2.47 -18.56
C SER A 51 22.45 -1.25 -17.96
N GLU A 52 22.21 -0.24 -18.78
CA GLU A 52 21.49 0.96 -18.41
C GLU A 52 20.04 0.52 -18.32
N PHE A 53 19.63 0.26 -17.09
CA PHE A 53 18.22 0.17 -16.79
C PHE A 53 17.68 1.60 -16.79
N LYS A 54 16.57 1.81 -17.49
CA LYS A 54 15.84 3.08 -17.55
C LYS A 54 14.46 2.92 -16.93
N ASN A 55 13.89 4.04 -16.47
CA ASN A 55 12.52 4.06 -16.00
C ASN A 55 11.58 4.41 -17.15
N ILE A 56 10.54 3.60 -17.33
CA ILE A 56 9.43 3.86 -18.25
C ILE A 56 8.11 3.88 -17.49
N THR A 57 7.16 4.69 -17.94
CA THR A 57 5.79 4.71 -17.42
C THR A 57 4.91 3.90 -18.37
N VAL A 58 4.18 2.94 -17.82
CA VAL A 58 3.37 1.98 -18.59
C VAL A 58 1.95 1.91 -18.06
N GLU A 59 1.03 1.47 -18.92
CA GLU A 59 -0.31 1.06 -18.51
C GLU A 59 -0.30 -0.44 -18.25
N THR A 60 -0.54 -0.88 -17.02
CA THR A 60 -0.59 -2.31 -16.69
C THR A 60 -1.94 -2.90 -17.05
N GLU A 61 -1.93 -4.16 -17.47
CA GLU A 61 -3.15 -4.89 -17.84
C GLU A 61 -3.43 -6.03 -16.88
N LYS A 62 -2.38 -6.75 -16.45
CA LYS A 62 -2.52 -7.95 -15.61
C LYS A 62 -1.18 -8.32 -14.98
N TYR A 63 -1.22 -8.85 -13.76
CA TYR A 63 -0.09 -9.55 -13.16
C TYR A 63 -0.52 -10.95 -12.73
N GLU A 64 0.05 -11.99 -13.33
CA GLU A 64 -0.27 -13.37 -12.93
C GLU A 64 0.93 -14.28 -13.16
N ASN A 65 1.08 -15.31 -12.32
CA ASN A 65 2.15 -16.31 -12.48
C ASN A 65 3.54 -15.67 -12.67
N GLU A 66 3.83 -14.64 -11.86
CA GLU A 66 5.07 -13.86 -11.92
C GLU A 66 5.37 -13.25 -13.29
N GLN A 67 4.32 -12.86 -14.02
CA GLN A 67 4.43 -12.15 -15.29
C GLN A 67 3.57 -10.89 -15.24
N LEU A 68 4.16 -9.77 -15.64
CA LEU A 68 3.46 -8.52 -15.83
C LEU A 68 3.12 -8.34 -17.31
N THR A 69 1.85 -8.12 -17.60
CA THR A 69 1.36 -7.66 -18.90
C THR A 69 1.09 -6.17 -18.85
N PHE A 70 1.64 -5.43 -19.80
CA PHE A 70 1.53 -3.98 -19.87
C PHE A 70 1.62 -3.46 -21.30
N THR A 71 1.07 -2.28 -21.54
CA THR A 71 1.20 -1.56 -22.81
C THR A 71 2.16 -0.38 -22.64
N TYR A 72 3.09 -0.25 -23.58
CA TYR A 72 4.03 0.86 -23.71
C TYR A 72 4.15 1.27 -25.18
N GLU A 73 3.99 2.57 -25.47
CA GLU A 73 4.04 3.12 -26.85
C GLU A 73 3.14 2.36 -27.86
N GLY A 74 1.96 1.93 -27.42
CA GLY A 74 0.98 1.21 -28.24
C GLY A 74 1.32 -0.25 -28.54
N LYS A 75 2.36 -0.79 -27.90
CA LYS A 75 2.73 -2.22 -27.98
C LYS A 75 2.46 -2.89 -26.64
N SER A 76 1.93 -4.11 -26.69
CA SER A 76 1.72 -4.96 -25.51
C SER A 76 2.95 -5.82 -25.26
N TYR A 77 3.33 -5.95 -24.00
CA TYR A 77 4.44 -6.73 -23.51
C TYR A 77 3.96 -7.65 -22.40
N THR A 78 4.47 -8.88 -22.36
CA THR A 78 4.33 -9.79 -21.22
C THR A 78 5.73 -10.22 -20.84
N LEU A 79 6.20 -9.80 -19.66
CA LEU A 79 7.56 -10.06 -19.20
C LEU A 79 7.54 -10.69 -17.80
N PRO A 80 8.50 -11.57 -17.48
CA PRO A 80 8.69 -12.07 -16.12
C PRO A 80 8.95 -10.92 -15.14
N LEU A 81 8.28 -10.98 -13.99
CA LEU A 81 8.44 -10.08 -12.85
C LEU A 81 8.20 -10.88 -11.56
N SER A 82 9.28 -11.16 -10.82
CA SER A 82 9.17 -11.79 -9.51
C SER A 82 8.42 -10.87 -8.54
N ARG A 83 7.72 -11.49 -7.59
CA ARG A 83 7.00 -10.82 -6.49
C ARG A 83 7.90 -9.86 -5.71
N ASP A 84 9.18 -10.20 -5.56
CA ASP A 84 10.18 -9.41 -4.81
C ASP A 84 10.60 -8.12 -5.54
N ASN A 85 10.19 -7.96 -6.80
CA ASN A 85 10.54 -6.80 -7.62
C ASN A 85 9.44 -5.73 -7.62
N PHE A 86 8.33 -5.93 -6.90
CA PHE A 86 7.44 -4.82 -6.58
C PHE A 86 8.07 -3.94 -5.51
N LYS A 87 8.11 -2.64 -5.78
CA LYS A 87 8.69 -1.67 -4.87
C LYS A 87 7.71 -1.41 -3.73
N ASP A 88 8.23 -1.41 -2.50
CA ASP A 88 7.49 -1.12 -1.25
C ASP A 88 6.38 -2.13 -0.87
N ASP A 89 6.16 -3.18 -1.66
CA ASP A 89 5.32 -4.33 -1.28
C ASP A 89 6.07 -5.19 -0.25
N ILE A 90 5.57 -5.24 0.99
CA ILE A 90 6.14 -6.07 2.05
C ILE A 90 5.45 -7.44 2.04
N VAL A 91 6.19 -8.50 1.70
CA VAL A 91 5.72 -9.87 1.83
C VAL A 91 5.97 -10.36 3.26
N TYR A 92 4.94 -10.30 4.10
CA TYR A 92 5.06 -10.79 5.48
C TYR A 92 5.08 -12.32 5.56
N TYR A 93 4.32 -13.04 4.71
CA TYR A 93 4.21 -14.51 4.74
C TYR A 93 4.10 -15.12 3.35
N PRO A 94 4.65 -16.34 3.15
CA PRO A 94 4.45 -17.10 1.90
C PRO A 94 2.96 -17.24 1.57
N GLY A 95 2.57 -16.84 0.37
CA GLY A 95 1.19 -16.94 -0.11
C GLY A 95 0.30 -15.71 0.19
N SER A 96 0.80 -14.69 0.90
CA SER A 96 0.08 -13.42 1.04
C SER A 96 -0.09 -12.76 -0.33
N LYS A 97 -1.29 -12.28 -0.65
CA LYS A 97 -1.52 -11.48 -1.85
C LYS A 97 -0.63 -10.22 -1.78
N LEU A 98 0.03 -9.91 -2.90
CA LEU A 98 0.75 -8.66 -3.02
C LEU A 98 -0.27 -7.53 -3.19
N HIS A 99 0.00 -6.39 -2.58
CA HIS A 99 -0.89 -5.26 -2.70
C HIS A 99 -0.83 -4.68 -4.12
N SER A 100 0.37 -4.61 -4.70
CA SER A 100 0.56 -4.28 -6.11
C SER A 100 -0.20 -5.23 -7.05
N GLU A 101 -0.27 -6.53 -6.73
CA GLU A 101 -1.07 -7.51 -7.49
C GLU A 101 -2.57 -7.20 -7.39
N GLN A 102 -3.08 -6.83 -6.21
CA GLN A 102 -4.49 -6.44 -6.04
C GLN A 102 -4.85 -5.17 -6.82
N ILE A 103 -3.93 -4.21 -6.89
CA ILE A 103 -4.14 -2.95 -7.62
C ILE A 103 -4.14 -3.19 -9.13
N ILE A 104 -3.16 -3.96 -9.64
CA ILE A 104 -3.08 -4.28 -11.07
C ILE A 104 -4.28 -5.12 -11.51
N ASN A 105 -4.62 -6.15 -10.74
CA ASN A 105 -5.75 -7.04 -11.02
C ASN A 105 -7.04 -6.60 -10.33
N ASN A 106 -7.22 -5.29 -10.13
CA ASN A 106 -8.34 -4.78 -9.37
C ASN A 106 -9.68 -5.29 -9.92
N LYS A 107 -10.61 -5.58 -9.00
CA LYS A 107 -11.96 -6.05 -9.32
C LYS A 107 -12.82 -5.05 -10.11
N LEU A 108 -12.36 -3.80 -10.23
CA LEU A 108 -13.04 -2.73 -10.94
C LEU A 108 -12.76 -2.78 -12.46
N GLY A 109 -11.76 -3.56 -12.89
CA GLY A 109 -11.31 -3.60 -14.29
C GLY A 109 -10.67 -2.28 -14.75
N GLU A 110 -10.24 -1.43 -13.82
CA GLU A 110 -9.56 -0.18 -14.13
C GLU A 110 -8.11 -0.46 -14.50
N LYS A 111 -7.64 0.17 -15.58
CA LYS A 111 -6.23 0.13 -15.91
C LYS A 111 -5.45 1.07 -15.00
N VAL A 112 -4.34 0.59 -14.46
CA VAL A 112 -3.46 1.35 -13.58
C VAL A 112 -2.13 1.65 -14.26
N THR A 113 -1.50 2.74 -13.85
CA THR A 113 -0.18 3.11 -14.35
C THR A 113 0.90 2.52 -13.45
N ALA A 114 2.02 2.11 -14.00
CA ALA A 114 3.21 1.72 -13.23
C ALA A 114 4.47 2.37 -13.81
N VAL A 115 5.47 2.60 -12.97
CA VAL A 115 6.83 2.90 -13.40
C VAL A 115 7.65 1.63 -13.32
N LEU A 116 8.17 1.19 -14.47
CA LEU A 116 9.04 0.04 -14.58
C LEU A 116 10.49 0.49 -14.75
N THR A 117 11.40 -0.15 -14.03
CA THR A 117 12.83 -0.08 -14.32
C THR A 117 13.18 -1.24 -15.25
N VAL A 118 13.47 -0.97 -16.52
CA VAL A 118 13.69 -1.99 -17.58
C VAL A 118 15.02 -1.79 -18.29
N ASP A 119 15.54 -2.84 -18.91
CA ASP A 119 16.68 -2.73 -19.83
C ASP A 119 16.31 -1.96 -21.11
N ASP A 120 17.30 -1.51 -21.87
CA ASP A 120 17.08 -0.70 -23.07
C ASP A 120 16.14 -1.32 -24.10
N GLY A 121 16.16 -2.66 -24.22
CA GLY A 121 15.33 -3.44 -25.14
C GLY A 121 13.95 -3.81 -24.61
N ILE A 122 13.60 -3.46 -23.36
CA ILE A 122 12.34 -3.85 -22.70
C ILE A 122 12.15 -5.37 -22.77
N THR A 123 13.19 -6.11 -22.38
CA THR A 123 13.20 -7.58 -22.30
C THR A 123 13.22 -8.09 -20.87
N LYS A 124 13.58 -7.23 -19.91
CA LYS A 124 13.68 -7.56 -18.50
C LYS A 124 13.19 -6.42 -17.62
N ILE A 125 12.31 -6.74 -16.68
CA ILE A 125 11.90 -5.82 -15.61
C ILE A 125 12.78 -6.05 -14.39
N LYS A 126 13.33 -4.97 -13.84
CA LYS A 126 14.10 -4.97 -12.60
C LYS A 126 13.25 -4.55 -11.41
N LEU A 127 12.38 -3.57 -11.57
CA LEU A 127 11.48 -3.08 -10.52
C LEU A 127 10.16 -2.62 -11.14
N CYS A 128 9.08 -2.73 -10.37
CA CYS A 128 7.75 -2.23 -10.69
C CYS A 128 7.23 -1.40 -9.51
N ASP A 129 6.90 -0.14 -9.77
CA ASP A 129 6.28 0.79 -8.81
C ASP A 129 4.87 1.12 -9.32
N VAL A 130 3.83 0.61 -8.65
CA VAL A 130 2.44 0.79 -9.09
C VAL A 130 1.90 2.13 -8.61
N ILE A 131 1.38 2.92 -9.54
CA ILE A 131 1.02 4.31 -9.33
C ILE A 131 -0.50 4.44 -9.20
N GLY A 132 -0.99 4.82 -8.02
CA GLY A 132 -2.38 5.21 -7.83
C GLY A 132 -2.73 6.52 -8.58
N GLN A 133 -4.01 6.90 -8.67
CA GLN A 133 -4.44 8.08 -9.46
C GLN A 133 -3.72 9.40 -9.11
N ASN A 134 -3.18 9.51 -7.89
CA ASN A 134 -2.42 10.68 -7.41
C ASN A 134 -0.91 10.46 -7.31
N GLY A 135 -0.36 9.39 -7.91
CA GLY A 135 1.09 9.18 -7.91
C GLY A 135 1.64 8.36 -6.74
N LYS A 136 0.82 8.03 -5.72
CA LYS A 136 1.25 7.44 -4.43
C LYS A 136 0.14 6.63 -3.77
N VAL A 137 0.51 5.77 -2.81
CA VAL A 137 -0.39 5.20 -1.78
C VAL A 137 -1.21 6.35 -1.19
N PHE A 138 -2.53 6.20 -1.22
CA PHE A 138 -3.43 7.14 -0.57
C PHE A 138 -3.57 6.74 0.91
N SER A 139 -2.90 7.46 1.81
CA SER A 139 -3.21 7.40 3.23
C SER A 139 -4.14 8.55 3.59
N ASN A 140 -5.25 8.27 4.26
CA ASN A 140 -5.97 9.32 4.97
C ASN A 140 -5.27 9.58 6.31
N SER A 141 -4.07 10.14 6.24
CA SER A 141 -3.28 10.52 7.43
C SER A 141 -3.76 11.85 8.05
N GLY A 142 -4.86 12.43 7.56
CA GLY A 142 -5.32 13.76 7.92
C GLY A 142 -6.81 13.92 8.28
N GLY A 143 -7.61 12.86 8.29
CA GLY A 143 -9.05 12.95 8.60
C GLY A 143 -9.62 11.66 9.16
N ILE A 144 -10.29 11.78 10.31
CA ILE A 144 -11.14 10.74 10.89
C ILE A 144 -12.39 10.59 10.02
N CYS A 145 -12.77 9.35 9.73
CA CYS A 145 -14.01 9.03 9.04
C CYS A 145 -14.87 8.06 9.86
N THR A 146 -16.13 7.94 9.44
CA THR A 146 -17.03 6.87 9.85
C THR A 146 -17.00 5.79 8.77
N MET A 147 -16.75 4.54 9.18
CA MET A 147 -16.94 3.37 8.32
C MET A 147 -18.34 2.78 8.56
N THR A 148 -19.08 2.55 7.49
CA THR A 148 -20.42 1.93 7.55
C THR A 148 -20.50 0.76 6.57
N ARG A 149 -20.93 -0.42 7.02
CA ARG A 149 -21.19 -1.57 6.16
C ARG A 149 -22.45 -1.34 5.34
N THR A 150 -22.34 -1.56 4.04
CA THR A 150 -23.46 -1.49 3.09
C THR A 150 -24.00 -2.86 2.70
N GLY A 151 -23.30 -3.93 3.10
CA GLY A 151 -23.75 -5.32 2.98
C GLY A 151 -22.58 -6.30 2.86
N GLY A 152 -22.57 -7.35 3.70
CA GLY A 152 -21.45 -8.30 3.74
C GLY A 152 -20.15 -7.59 4.09
N SER A 153 -19.13 -7.70 3.22
CA SER A 153 -17.83 -7.04 3.38
C SER A 153 -17.78 -5.64 2.75
N ALA A 154 -18.78 -5.25 1.96
CA ALA A 154 -18.82 -3.93 1.33
C ALA A 154 -19.07 -2.84 2.38
N CYS A 155 -18.32 -1.74 2.26
CA CYS A 155 -18.34 -0.64 3.21
C CYS A 155 -18.14 0.71 2.53
N GLU A 156 -18.63 1.74 3.21
CA GLU A 156 -18.42 3.14 2.87
C GLU A 156 -17.60 3.82 3.97
N PHE A 157 -16.65 4.65 3.57
CA PHE A 157 -15.84 5.47 4.47
C PHE A 157 -16.20 6.93 4.21
N THR A 158 -16.89 7.55 5.16
CA THR A 158 -17.43 8.90 4.99
C THR A 158 -16.70 9.89 5.90
N ASP A 159 -16.13 10.91 5.28
CA ASP A 159 -15.64 12.12 5.94
C ASP A 159 -16.43 13.35 5.42
N PRO A 160 -16.27 14.54 6.00
CA PRO A 160 -17.01 15.74 5.56
C PRO A 160 -16.75 16.16 4.10
N GLN A 161 -15.68 15.67 3.47
CA GLN A 161 -15.30 16.00 2.10
C GLN A 161 -15.84 14.99 1.09
N ARG A 162 -15.98 13.72 1.48
CA ARG A 162 -16.35 12.64 0.55
C ARG A 162 -16.77 11.34 1.25
N THR A 163 -17.39 10.49 0.45
CA THR A 163 -17.62 9.08 0.74
C THR A 163 -16.81 8.23 -0.22
N LEU A 164 -16.00 7.33 0.31
CA LEU A 164 -15.28 6.30 -0.43
C LEU A 164 -16.01 4.95 -0.34
N LYS A 165 -15.91 4.15 -1.39
CA LYS A 165 -16.45 2.79 -1.44
C LYS A 165 -15.31 1.79 -1.40
N ALA A 166 -15.37 0.86 -0.48
CA ALA A 166 -14.35 -0.15 -0.29
C ALA A 166 -14.97 -1.50 0.12
N ASP A 167 -14.13 -2.49 0.31
CA ASP A 167 -14.50 -3.83 0.70
C ASP A 167 -13.48 -4.35 1.69
N LEU A 168 -13.95 -4.84 2.84
CA LEU A 168 -13.07 -5.35 3.89
C LEU A 168 -12.24 -6.56 3.43
N ASN A 169 -12.65 -7.28 2.37
CA ASN A 169 -11.87 -8.36 1.76
C ASN A 169 -10.65 -7.86 0.97
N ASP A 170 -10.51 -6.55 0.78
CA ASP A 170 -9.32 -5.97 0.15
C ASP A 170 -8.16 -5.87 1.15
N LEU A 171 -8.45 -5.85 2.46
CA LEU A 171 -7.45 -5.74 3.53
C LEU A 171 -6.41 -6.85 3.48
N ILE A 172 -5.22 -6.55 3.98
CA ILE A 172 -4.21 -7.57 4.22
C ILE A 172 -4.76 -8.63 5.18
N VAL A 173 -4.37 -9.89 4.99
CA VAL A 173 -4.92 -11.06 5.71
C VAL A 173 -4.95 -10.89 7.23
N TYR A 174 -4.03 -10.12 7.82
CA TYR A 174 -3.98 -9.92 9.27
C TYR A 174 -4.99 -8.90 9.77
N GLN A 175 -5.53 -8.04 8.92
CA GLN A 175 -6.59 -7.11 9.28
C GLN A 175 -7.97 -7.59 8.84
N GLU A 176 -8.09 -8.83 8.31
CA GLU A 176 -9.38 -9.49 8.10
C GLU A 176 -9.98 -9.92 9.46
N ILE A 177 -10.45 -8.95 10.24
CA ILE A 177 -11.17 -9.16 11.49
C ILE A 177 -12.66 -8.86 11.32
N ASN A 178 -13.45 -9.20 12.33
CA ASN A 178 -14.88 -8.87 12.33
C ASN A 178 -15.12 -7.43 12.81
N TYR A 179 -15.02 -6.48 11.89
CA TYR A 179 -15.38 -5.08 12.17
C TYR A 179 -16.89 -4.92 12.40
N PRO A 180 -17.31 -3.98 13.28
CA PRO A 180 -18.71 -3.61 13.46
C PRO A 180 -19.36 -3.07 12.17
N ASP A 181 -20.69 -3.06 12.15
CA ASP A 181 -21.46 -2.51 11.01
C ASP A 181 -21.29 -1.00 10.86
N GLU A 182 -21.05 -0.28 11.95
CA GLU A 182 -20.73 1.14 11.95
C GLU A 182 -19.66 1.41 13.00
N VAL A 183 -18.61 2.13 12.61
CA VAL A 183 -17.53 2.51 13.51
C VAL A 183 -17.02 3.90 13.14
N ASP A 184 -17.04 4.79 14.12
CA ASP A 184 -16.45 6.12 14.03
C ASP A 184 -14.94 6.05 14.29
N ASP A 185 -14.26 7.18 14.08
CA ASP A 185 -12.85 7.31 14.47
C ASP A 185 -11.92 6.32 13.75
N VAL A 186 -12.14 6.19 12.43
CA VAL A 186 -11.38 5.28 11.57
C VAL A 186 -10.34 6.01 10.74
N VAL A 187 -9.14 5.43 10.67
CA VAL A 187 -8.07 5.81 9.74
C VAL A 187 -7.86 4.67 8.75
N TYR A 188 -7.77 5.00 7.47
CA TYR A 188 -7.60 4.03 6.40
C TYR A 188 -6.44 4.40 5.47
N VAL A 189 -5.82 3.38 4.91
CA VAL A 189 -4.72 3.47 3.94
C VAL A 189 -5.04 2.54 2.78
N GLY A 190 -4.74 2.95 1.56
CA GLY A 190 -5.06 2.18 0.37
C GLY A 190 -4.90 2.99 -0.90
N TYR A 191 -5.64 2.62 -1.95
CA TYR A 191 -5.50 3.20 -3.28
C TYR A 191 -6.84 3.68 -3.80
N LEU A 192 -6.87 4.95 -4.20
CA LEU A 192 -8.06 5.59 -4.76
C LEU A 192 -8.14 5.35 -6.27
N PHE A 193 -9.32 4.93 -6.70
CA PHE A 193 -9.74 4.70 -8.07
C PHE A 193 -10.86 5.66 -8.46
N LYS A 194 -11.37 5.56 -9.70
CA LYS A 194 -12.43 6.45 -10.19
C LYS A 194 -13.70 6.25 -9.35
N ASP A 195 -14.56 7.26 -9.38
CA ASP A 195 -15.87 7.23 -8.72
C ASP A 195 -15.81 6.91 -7.22
N ASN A 196 -14.71 7.34 -6.58
CA ASN A 196 -14.39 7.12 -5.17
C ASN A 196 -14.30 5.63 -4.76
N ASN A 197 -14.06 4.72 -5.71
CA ASN A 197 -13.71 3.35 -5.37
C ASN A 197 -12.32 3.31 -4.72
N PHE A 198 -12.14 2.43 -3.74
CA PHE A 198 -10.95 2.39 -2.93
C PHE A 198 -10.58 0.93 -2.61
N ILE A 199 -9.35 0.56 -2.91
CA ILE A 199 -8.80 -0.73 -2.48
C ILE A 199 -8.08 -0.48 -1.17
N LEU A 200 -8.58 -1.10 -0.10
CA LEU A 200 -7.99 -1.00 1.23
C LEU A 200 -6.65 -1.74 1.26
N ASN A 201 -5.68 -1.12 1.93
CA ASN A 201 -4.41 -1.74 2.33
C ASN A 201 -4.42 -1.96 3.85
N GLN A 202 -4.74 -0.90 4.61
CA GLN A 202 -4.77 -0.93 6.06
C GLN A 202 -5.95 -0.14 6.61
N LEU A 203 -6.39 -0.53 7.80
CA LEU A 203 -7.51 0.01 8.55
C LEU A 203 -7.17 0.03 10.04
N TYR A 204 -7.28 1.21 10.64
CA TYR A 204 -7.04 1.45 12.05
C TYR A 204 -8.30 2.03 12.68
N VAL A 205 -8.77 1.38 13.72
CA VAL A 205 -9.90 1.84 14.53
C VAL A 205 -9.34 2.43 15.80
N ALA A 206 -9.87 3.57 16.22
CA ALA A 206 -9.43 4.19 17.45
C ALA A 206 -9.77 3.34 18.69
N GLU A 207 -8.78 3.19 19.54
CA GLU A 207 -8.94 2.66 20.89
C GLU A 207 -8.66 3.77 21.90
N TYR A 208 -9.40 3.73 23.00
CA TYR A 208 -9.30 4.70 24.08
C TYR A 208 -8.72 3.99 25.30
N ASP A 209 -7.60 4.50 25.81
CA ASP A 209 -7.00 3.97 27.02
C ASP A 209 -7.82 4.34 28.28
N GLU A 210 -7.36 3.91 29.45
CA GLU A 210 -8.02 4.21 30.73
C GLU A 210 -8.09 5.71 31.06
N ASN A 211 -7.26 6.53 30.42
CA ASN A 211 -7.24 7.99 30.56
C ASN A 211 -8.09 8.70 29.50
N GLY A 212 -8.66 7.95 28.54
CA GLY A 212 -9.38 8.48 27.39
C GLY A 212 -8.46 9.01 26.29
N GLU A 213 -7.17 8.69 26.31
CA GLU A 213 -6.25 8.99 25.22
C GLU A 213 -6.50 8.07 24.04
N LYS A 214 -6.54 8.68 22.86
CA LYS A 214 -6.87 8.03 21.60
C LYS A 214 -5.63 7.44 20.97
N ASN A 215 -5.65 6.15 20.69
CA ASN A 215 -4.59 5.43 20.01
C ASN A 215 -5.16 4.75 18.75
N TYR A 216 -4.35 4.71 17.70
CA TYR A 216 -4.66 3.97 16.48
C TYR A 216 -3.63 2.87 16.38
N GLU A 217 -3.89 1.76 17.06
CA GLU A 217 -3.07 0.57 16.93
C GLU A 217 -3.58 -0.31 15.80
N GLU A 218 -2.65 -1.06 15.21
CA GLU A 218 -2.99 -2.01 14.17
C GLU A 218 -3.75 -3.18 14.80
N GLN A 219 -5.04 -3.33 14.49
CA GLN A 219 -5.82 -4.46 14.98
C GLN A 219 -5.54 -5.67 14.11
N LEU A 220 -4.86 -6.67 14.67
CA LEU A 220 -4.46 -7.86 13.95
C LEU A 220 -5.27 -9.08 14.40
N ASN A 221 -5.71 -9.91 13.46
CA ASN A 221 -6.29 -11.22 13.75
C ASN A 221 -5.32 -12.19 14.43
N ARG A 222 -4.02 -11.86 14.50
CA ARG A 222 -3.04 -12.60 15.31
C ARG A 222 -3.23 -12.39 16.80
N ASP A 223 -3.85 -11.29 17.17
CA ASP A 223 -4.19 -10.99 18.57
C ASP A 223 -5.43 -11.78 19.00
N LEU A 224 -6.16 -12.37 18.05
CA LEU A 224 -7.26 -13.28 18.33
C LEU A 224 -6.74 -14.66 18.71
N PRO A 225 -7.34 -15.32 19.72
CA PRO A 225 -6.95 -16.66 20.11
C PRO A 225 -7.11 -17.63 18.95
N SER A 226 -5.99 -18.15 18.46
CA SER A 226 -5.96 -19.22 17.46
C SER A 226 -5.98 -20.58 18.14
N PHE A 227 -6.75 -21.51 17.61
CA PHE A 227 -6.83 -22.88 18.11
C PHE A 227 -6.57 -23.89 16.99
N PHE A 228 -5.84 -24.95 17.33
CA PHE A 228 -5.57 -26.06 16.43
C PHE A 228 -6.33 -27.28 16.93
N GLY A 229 -7.13 -27.88 16.04
CA GLY A 229 -7.95 -29.03 16.37
C GLY A 229 -8.52 -29.73 15.15
N THR A 230 -9.24 -30.82 15.39
CA THR A 230 -9.96 -31.56 14.37
C THR A 230 -11.42 -31.15 14.40
N VAL A 231 -11.94 -30.64 13.27
CA VAL A 231 -13.37 -30.38 13.09
C VAL A 231 -14.13 -31.68 13.34
N GLN A 232 -15.02 -31.69 14.33
CA GLN A 232 -15.89 -32.82 14.65
C GLN A 232 -17.21 -32.70 13.90
N THR A 233 -17.78 -31.50 13.85
CA THR A 233 -19.11 -31.28 13.26
C THR A 233 -19.18 -29.85 12.72
N ILE A 234 -19.89 -29.67 11.61
CA ILE A 234 -20.18 -28.38 10.99
C ILE A 234 -21.70 -28.22 11.00
N GLY A 235 -22.20 -27.19 11.68
CA GLY A 235 -23.58 -26.72 11.62
C GLY A 235 -23.71 -25.52 10.70
N ASP A 236 -24.90 -24.91 10.68
CA ASP A 236 -25.21 -23.83 9.74
C ASP A 236 -24.31 -22.60 9.93
N ASN A 237 -24.03 -22.21 11.18
CA ASN A 237 -23.16 -21.08 11.54
C ASN A 237 -22.16 -21.42 12.66
N THR A 238 -22.00 -22.70 12.99
CA THR A 238 -21.13 -23.17 14.08
C THR A 238 -20.27 -24.34 13.61
N ALA A 239 -19.08 -24.47 14.18
CA ALA A 239 -18.25 -25.66 14.03
C ALA A 239 -17.82 -26.12 15.41
N GLU A 240 -17.90 -27.43 15.64
CA GLU A 240 -17.34 -28.05 16.85
C GLU A 240 -15.92 -28.52 16.54
N ILE A 241 -14.94 -28.04 17.30
CA ILE A 241 -13.52 -28.34 17.06
C ILE A 241 -12.92 -28.99 18.30
N LYS A 242 -12.36 -30.18 18.10
CA LYS A 242 -11.63 -30.89 19.14
C LYS A 242 -10.17 -30.48 19.15
N LEU A 243 -9.76 -29.80 20.21
CA LEU A 243 -8.41 -29.32 20.41
C LEU A 243 -7.41 -30.45 20.68
N THR A 244 -6.12 -30.15 20.56
CA THR A 244 -5.02 -31.08 20.87
C THR A 244 -5.01 -31.54 22.32
N ASP A 245 -5.51 -30.72 23.26
CA ASP A 245 -5.69 -31.07 24.67
C ASP A 245 -7.00 -31.86 24.94
N LYS A 246 -7.69 -32.29 23.88
CA LYS A 246 -8.96 -33.02 23.87
C LYS A 246 -10.17 -32.23 24.37
N LYS A 247 -10.04 -30.93 24.65
CA LYS A 247 -11.20 -30.07 24.87
C LYS A 247 -11.93 -29.79 23.57
N THR A 248 -13.18 -29.39 23.69
CA THR A 248 -14.03 -28.97 22.58
C THR A 248 -14.28 -27.47 22.68
N VAL A 249 -14.19 -26.78 21.55
CA VAL A 249 -14.60 -25.37 21.35
C VAL A 249 -15.58 -25.27 20.19
#